data_AF-A0AAD5TBY3-F1
#
_entry.id   AF-A0AAD5TBY3-F1
#
_cell.length_a   1.000
_cell.length_b   1.000
_cell.length_c   1.000
_cell.angle_alpha   90.00
_cell.angle_beta   90.00
_cell.angle_gamma   90.00
#
_symmetry.space_group_name_H-M   'P 1'
#
loop_
_entity.id
_entity.type
_entity.pdbx_description
1 polymer ?
#
loop_
_entity_poly.entity_id
_entity_poly.type
_entity_poly.pdbx_seq_one_letter_code
_entity_poly.pdbx_strand_id
1 'polypeptide(L)'
;MVRLHDVDWIGSAVLVATPLAAVYSIFYVPLCWQTAVWSVVYYYITGFGITAGYHRLWSHRAYEATRPYQWAMAIAGAGAVQGSIKWWSRNHRSHHRWTDTDLDPYSAHKGFWHSHFLWLFVAEEHRKRGKVDISDLSRDPVVRFQHKFFVPIMLFMGFIFPTLVAGLGWGDWWGGYMWAGITRLVVVHHATFCVNSLAHWLGEDTFDDRNTPRDHYITALLTLGEGYHNFHHEFPSDFRNAVKFWQYDPTKWLIWLASTVGLTYNLNMFPDNEIEKGRLQMQAKKIDALKAKLNWGPPLETLPKLTFDQFQELVKIDGRQLLIIEGIIYNVEAFMDHHPGGRIFIKSGIGRDMTTAFNGGVYNHHNAARNLLSGFRFGVLDGTVPEIAKAKDE
;
A
#
# COMPACT_ATOMS: atom_id res chain seq x y z
N MET A 1 -8.43 -22.81 21.55
CA MET A 1 -9.00 -24.07 21.02
C MET A 1 -10.43 -23.76 20.58
N VAL A 2 -10.72 -23.83 19.28
CA VAL A 2 -12.07 -23.56 18.74
C VAL A 2 -12.96 -24.74 19.09
N ARG A 3 -14.12 -24.50 19.73
CA ARG A 3 -15.07 -25.57 20.05
C ARG A 3 -16.09 -25.71 18.92
N LEU A 4 -16.69 -26.89 18.78
CA LEU A 4 -17.67 -27.18 17.70
C LEU A 4 -18.88 -26.22 17.68
N HIS A 5 -19.27 -25.65 18.82
CA HIS A 5 -20.35 -24.66 18.89
C HIS A 5 -19.94 -23.26 18.45
N ASP A 6 -18.63 -23.02 18.30
CA ASP A 6 -18.09 -21.75 17.82
C ASP A 6 -18.04 -21.72 16.28
N VAL A 7 -18.42 -22.81 15.59
CA VAL A 7 -18.41 -22.91 14.12
C VAL A 7 -19.71 -22.37 13.52
N ASP A 8 -19.60 -21.49 12.53
CA ASP A 8 -20.74 -21.11 11.67
C ASP A 8 -20.97 -22.18 10.61
N TRP A 9 -21.79 -23.18 10.94
CA TRP A 9 -22.05 -24.32 10.05
C TRP A 9 -22.69 -23.93 8.72
N ILE A 10 -23.54 -22.90 8.70
CA ILE A 10 -24.21 -22.46 7.47
C ILE A 10 -23.21 -21.74 6.57
N GLY A 11 -22.46 -20.79 7.12
CA GLY A 11 -21.39 -20.09 6.39
C GLY A 11 -20.34 -21.08 5.87
N SER A 12 -19.91 -22.01 6.72
CA SER A 12 -18.94 -23.06 6.37
C SER A 12 -19.43 -23.94 5.23
N ALA A 13 -20.70 -24.37 5.25
CA ALA A 13 -21.26 -25.19 4.19
C ALA A 13 -21.25 -24.45 2.84
N VAL A 14 -21.59 -23.16 2.82
CA VAL A 14 -21.54 -22.35 1.59
C VAL A 14 -20.10 -22.18 1.09
N LEU A 15 -19.17 -21.85 1.98
CA LEU A 15 -17.75 -21.64 1.65
C LEU A 15 -17.03 -22.92 1.17
N VAL A 16 -17.55 -24.10 1.51
CA VAL A 16 -17.00 -25.38 1.03
C VAL A 16 -17.75 -25.89 -0.21
N ALA A 17 -19.08 -25.84 -0.22
CA ALA A 17 -19.87 -26.41 -1.31
C ALA A 17 -19.72 -25.60 -2.62
N THR A 18 -19.63 -24.27 -2.55
CA THR A 18 -19.57 -23.44 -3.76
C THR A 18 -18.25 -23.59 -4.52
N PRO A 19 -17.05 -23.63 -3.90
CA PRO A 19 -15.82 -23.97 -4.63
C PRO A 19 -15.82 -25.38 -5.22
N LEU A 20 -16.34 -26.37 -4.50
CA LEU A 20 -16.45 -27.74 -5.04
C LEU A 20 -17.35 -27.79 -6.28
N ALA A 21 -18.49 -27.08 -6.25
CA ALA A 21 -19.38 -26.97 -7.40
C ALA A 21 -18.74 -26.18 -8.55
N ALA A 22 -17.95 -25.14 -8.28
CA ALA A 22 -17.18 -24.42 -9.30
C ALA A 22 -16.13 -25.32 -9.96
N VAL A 23 -15.40 -26.13 -9.17
CA VAL A 23 -14.46 -27.14 -9.70
C VAL A 23 -15.19 -28.17 -10.55
N TYR A 24 -16.34 -28.67 -10.10
CA TYR A 24 -17.19 -29.55 -10.91
C TYR A 24 -17.59 -28.90 -12.25
N SER A 25 -17.92 -27.61 -12.24
CA SER A 25 -18.30 -26.88 -13.46
C SER A 25 -17.22 -26.94 -14.54
N ILE A 26 -15.96 -26.80 -14.14
CA ILE A 26 -14.80 -26.80 -15.06
C ILE A 26 -14.72 -28.09 -15.87
N PHE A 27 -15.04 -29.23 -15.26
CA PHE A 27 -14.88 -30.54 -15.91
C PHE A 27 -16.16 -31.05 -16.58
N TYR A 28 -17.33 -30.65 -16.08
CA TYR A 28 -18.60 -31.30 -16.44
C TYR A 28 -19.67 -30.38 -17.02
N VAL A 29 -19.47 -29.06 -17.02
CA VAL A 29 -20.46 -28.10 -17.54
C VAL A 29 -19.88 -27.37 -18.75
N PRO A 30 -20.36 -27.66 -19.97
CA PRO A 30 -19.90 -26.95 -21.17
C PRO A 30 -20.03 -25.44 -21.00
N LEU A 31 -18.97 -24.71 -21.31
CA LEU A 31 -18.97 -23.25 -21.27
C LEU A 31 -19.28 -22.70 -22.65
N CYS A 32 -20.50 -22.21 -22.86
CA CYS A 32 -20.81 -21.45 -24.06
C CYS A 32 -20.23 -20.04 -23.98
N TRP A 33 -19.89 -19.47 -25.15
CA TRP A 33 -19.22 -18.18 -25.23
C TRP A 33 -20.03 -17.04 -24.60
N GLN A 34 -21.34 -17.00 -24.84
CA GLN A 34 -22.25 -16.00 -24.32
C GLN A 34 -22.31 -16.05 -22.78
N THR A 35 -22.38 -17.26 -22.20
CA THR A 35 -22.32 -17.45 -20.74
C THR A 35 -20.95 -17.08 -20.17
N ALA A 36 -19.85 -17.34 -20.88
CA ALA A 36 -18.53 -16.90 -20.46
C ALA A 36 -18.45 -15.37 -20.33
N VAL A 37 -18.84 -14.66 -21.40
CA VAL A 37 -18.90 -13.19 -21.41
C VAL A 37 -19.84 -12.67 -20.32
N TRP A 38 -21.01 -13.28 -20.17
CA TRP A 38 -21.97 -12.90 -19.14
C TRP A 38 -21.42 -13.10 -17.73
N SER A 39 -20.71 -14.21 -17.48
CA SER A 39 -20.09 -14.48 -16.19
C SER A 39 -19.07 -13.41 -15.82
N VAL A 40 -18.27 -12.94 -16.80
CA VAL A 40 -17.31 -11.85 -16.59
C VAL A 40 -18.02 -10.51 -16.37
N VAL A 41 -19.02 -10.17 -17.18
CA VAL A 41 -19.79 -8.93 -17.00
C VAL A 41 -20.46 -8.92 -15.62
N TYR A 42 -21.05 -10.04 -15.22
CA TYR A 42 -21.75 -10.16 -13.96
C TYR A 42 -20.80 -10.21 -12.74
N TYR A 43 -19.58 -10.72 -12.93
CA TYR A 43 -18.48 -10.54 -11.97
C TYR A 43 -18.24 -9.06 -11.69
N TYR A 44 -18.09 -8.22 -12.72
CA TYR A 44 -17.88 -6.78 -12.54
C TYR A 44 -19.11 -6.09 -11.93
N ILE A 45 -20.34 -6.42 -12.36
CA ILE A 45 -21.56 -5.84 -11.78
C ILE A 45 -21.64 -6.10 -10.27
N THR A 46 -21.46 -7.36 -9.85
CA THR A 46 -21.54 -7.72 -8.43
C THR A 46 -20.33 -7.20 -7.64
N GLY A 47 -19.14 -7.23 -8.24
CA GLY A 47 -17.92 -6.64 -7.68
C GLY A 47 -18.04 -5.13 -7.44
N PHE A 48 -18.55 -4.36 -8.40
CA PHE A 48 -18.80 -2.93 -8.24
C PHE A 48 -19.87 -2.62 -7.19
N GLY A 49 -20.86 -3.49 -7.01
CA GLY A 49 -21.79 -3.40 -5.90
C GLY A 49 -21.08 -3.44 -4.52
N ILE A 50 -19.98 -4.19 -4.42
CA ILE A 50 -19.13 -4.21 -3.23
C ILE A 50 -18.21 -2.98 -3.19
N THR A 51 -17.39 -2.75 -4.22
CA THR A 51 -16.34 -1.72 -4.18
C THR A 51 -16.90 -0.30 -4.25
N ALA A 52 -17.77 0.01 -5.21
CA ALA A 52 -18.38 1.35 -5.31
C ALA A 52 -19.46 1.52 -4.22
N GLY A 53 -20.29 0.50 -4.02
CA GLY A 53 -21.37 0.52 -3.04
C GLY A 53 -20.90 0.30 -1.60
N TYR A 54 -20.79 -0.96 -1.20
CA TYR A 54 -20.64 -1.33 0.22
C TYR A 54 -19.43 -0.67 0.86
N HIS A 55 -18.33 -0.62 0.13
CA HIS A 55 -17.05 -0.10 0.56
C HIS A 55 -17.02 1.43 0.51
N ARG A 56 -16.91 2.03 -0.67
CA ARG A 56 -16.66 3.48 -0.80
C ARG A 56 -17.87 4.35 -0.44
N LEU A 57 -19.08 3.98 -0.86
CA LEU A 57 -20.30 4.74 -0.57
C LEU A 57 -20.76 4.58 0.89
N TRP A 58 -21.01 3.35 1.34
CA TRP A 58 -21.61 3.13 2.67
C TRP A 58 -20.61 2.97 3.80
N SER A 59 -19.45 2.34 3.60
CA SER A 59 -18.49 2.19 4.71
C SER A 59 -17.73 3.47 4.97
N HIS A 60 -17.25 4.12 3.90
CA HIS A 60 -16.33 5.25 3.99
C HIS A 60 -16.94 6.61 3.68
N ARG A 61 -18.15 6.65 3.10
CA ARG A 61 -18.82 7.90 2.68
C ARG A 61 -17.92 8.75 1.78
N ALA A 62 -17.19 8.09 0.90
CA ALA A 62 -16.21 8.73 0.03
C ALA A 62 -16.85 9.55 -1.10
N TYR A 63 -18.15 9.37 -1.33
CA TYR A 63 -18.96 10.16 -2.25
C TYR A 63 -20.44 10.06 -1.88
N GLU A 64 -21.27 10.91 -2.48
CA GLU A 64 -22.72 10.84 -2.40
C GLU A 64 -23.34 10.37 -3.72
N ALA A 65 -24.53 9.77 -3.66
CA ALA A 65 -25.17 9.20 -4.84
C ALA A 65 -26.69 9.39 -4.81
N THR A 66 -27.27 9.53 -6.01
CA THR A 66 -28.72 9.56 -6.20
C THR A 66 -29.37 8.25 -5.77
N ARG A 67 -30.67 8.28 -5.42
CA ARG A 67 -31.41 7.09 -5.00
C ARG A 67 -31.39 5.94 -6.02
N PRO A 68 -31.55 6.17 -7.34
CA PRO A 68 -31.44 5.09 -8.32
C PRO A 68 -30.08 4.39 -8.30
N TYR A 69 -28.98 5.16 -8.20
CA TYR A 69 -27.63 4.62 -8.11
C TYR A 69 -27.43 3.81 -6.81
N GLN A 70 -27.91 4.32 -5.68
CA GLN A 70 -27.89 3.60 -4.40
C GLN A 70 -28.62 2.25 -4.51
N TRP A 71 -29.82 2.22 -5.11
CA TRP A 71 -30.55 0.97 -5.31
C TRP A 71 -29.81 0.00 -6.24
N ALA A 72 -29.23 0.50 -7.33
CA ALA A 72 -28.45 -0.33 -8.25
C ALA A 72 -27.27 -1.00 -7.53
N MET A 73 -26.49 -0.24 -6.76
CA MET A 73 -25.38 -0.79 -5.97
C MET A 73 -25.84 -1.74 -4.86
N ALA A 74 -26.95 -1.43 -4.19
CA ALA A 74 -27.50 -2.26 -3.11
C ALA A 74 -27.94 -3.64 -3.60
N ILE A 75 -28.60 -3.69 -4.76
CA ILE A 75 -29.08 -4.93 -5.39
C ILE A 75 -27.92 -5.70 -6.01
N ALA A 76 -27.02 -5.02 -6.74
CA ALA A 76 -25.83 -5.65 -7.33
C ALA A 76 -24.89 -6.24 -6.25
N GLY A 77 -24.63 -5.50 -5.17
CA GLY A 77 -23.78 -5.96 -4.07
C GLY A 77 -24.38 -7.15 -3.31
N ALA A 78 -25.71 -7.25 -3.22
CA ALA A 78 -26.36 -8.44 -2.66
C ALA A 78 -26.07 -9.71 -3.50
N GLY A 79 -25.91 -9.56 -4.82
CA GLY A 79 -25.53 -10.64 -5.72
C GLY A 79 -24.11 -11.20 -5.50
N ALA A 80 -23.25 -10.49 -4.76
CA ALA A 80 -21.95 -10.99 -4.32
C ALA A 80 -22.01 -11.90 -3.08
N VAL A 81 -23.16 -11.98 -2.40
CA VAL A 81 -23.40 -12.90 -1.26
C VAL A 81 -22.37 -12.73 -0.12
N GLN A 82 -22.07 -11.48 0.27
CA GLN A 82 -21.11 -11.17 1.34
C GLN A 82 -21.76 -10.55 2.58
N GLY A 83 -23.04 -10.85 2.81
CA GLY A 83 -23.86 -10.21 3.83
C GLY A 83 -24.50 -8.90 3.37
N SER A 84 -25.44 -8.40 4.17
CA SER A 84 -26.11 -7.12 3.91
C SER A 84 -25.15 -5.94 3.99
N ILE A 85 -25.50 -4.80 3.38
CA ILE A 85 -24.73 -3.55 3.47
C ILE A 85 -24.41 -3.22 4.94
N LYS A 86 -25.44 -3.25 5.80
CA LYS A 86 -25.29 -2.93 7.23
C LYS A 86 -24.26 -3.82 7.94
N TRP A 87 -24.25 -5.12 7.63
CA TRP A 87 -23.33 -6.07 8.24
C TRP A 87 -21.91 -5.91 7.69
N TRP A 88 -21.78 -5.81 6.37
CA TRP A 88 -20.50 -5.67 5.69
C TRP A 88 -19.81 -4.37 6.11
N SER A 89 -20.50 -3.24 6.00
CA SER A 89 -19.94 -1.92 6.34
C SER A 89 -19.61 -1.78 7.83
N ARG A 90 -20.37 -2.42 8.72
CA ARG A 90 -20.01 -2.47 10.14
C ARG A 90 -18.67 -3.18 10.34
N ASN A 91 -18.47 -4.34 9.71
CA ASN A 91 -17.23 -5.09 9.84
C ASN A 91 -16.07 -4.32 9.21
N HIS A 92 -16.27 -3.73 8.03
CA HIS A 92 -15.26 -2.92 7.36
C HIS A 92 -14.81 -1.71 8.18
N ARG A 93 -15.76 -0.96 8.77
CA ARG A 93 -15.43 0.13 9.69
C ARG A 93 -14.69 -0.37 10.93
N SER A 94 -15.06 -1.54 11.46
CA SER A 94 -14.36 -2.14 12.60
C SER A 94 -12.93 -2.53 12.24
N HIS A 95 -12.74 -3.07 11.04
CA HIS A 95 -11.42 -3.39 10.50
C HIS A 95 -10.54 -2.13 10.47
N HIS A 96 -10.94 -1.06 9.78
CA HIS A 96 -10.13 0.18 9.75
C HIS A 96 -9.83 0.79 11.13
N ARG A 97 -10.80 0.76 12.05
CA ARG A 97 -10.61 1.35 13.38
C ARG A 97 -9.64 0.55 14.25
N TRP A 98 -9.66 -0.77 14.07
CA TRP A 98 -8.98 -1.70 14.94
C TRP A 98 -7.95 -2.54 14.18
N THR A 99 -7.51 -2.05 13.00
CA THR A 99 -6.63 -2.76 12.08
C THR A 99 -5.52 -3.42 12.86
N ASP A 100 -5.26 -4.69 12.56
CA ASP A 100 -4.13 -5.42 13.13
C ASP A 100 -4.19 -5.71 14.64
N THR A 101 -5.33 -5.46 15.28
CA THR A 101 -5.57 -5.82 16.69
C THR A 101 -6.48 -7.05 16.82
N ASP A 102 -6.64 -7.58 18.04
CA ASP A 102 -7.61 -8.65 18.32
C ASP A 102 -9.08 -8.24 18.10
N LEU A 103 -9.36 -6.94 18.00
CA LEU A 103 -10.70 -6.39 17.74
C LEU A 103 -11.02 -6.26 16.25
N ASP A 104 -10.02 -6.45 15.38
CA ASP A 104 -10.19 -6.54 13.92
C ASP A 104 -10.92 -7.85 13.56
N PRO A 105 -12.07 -7.79 12.85
CA PRO A 105 -12.82 -8.97 12.45
C PRO A 105 -12.04 -9.99 11.63
N TYR A 106 -11.00 -9.59 10.91
CA TYR A 106 -10.21 -10.45 10.02
C TYR A 106 -8.73 -10.06 10.02
N SER A 107 -8.20 -9.80 11.22
CA SER A 107 -6.82 -9.38 11.48
C SER A 107 -5.78 -10.20 10.69
N ALA A 108 -4.92 -9.52 9.94
CA ALA A 108 -3.82 -10.15 9.22
C ALA A 108 -2.77 -10.76 10.16
N HIS A 109 -2.64 -10.26 11.40
CA HIS A 109 -1.71 -10.81 12.41
C HIS A 109 -2.02 -12.24 12.83
N LYS A 110 -3.27 -12.69 12.66
CA LYS A 110 -3.65 -14.09 12.93
C LYS A 110 -3.23 -15.06 11.81
N GLY A 111 -2.63 -14.55 10.73
CA GLY A 111 -2.08 -15.32 9.63
C GLY A 111 -2.84 -15.15 8.32
N PHE A 112 -2.16 -15.44 7.20
CA PHE A 112 -2.71 -15.26 5.85
C PHE A 112 -4.05 -15.99 5.64
N TRP A 113 -4.14 -17.27 5.99
CA TRP A 113 -5.37 -18.06 5.81
C TRP A 113 -6.49 -17.60 6.73
N HIS A 114 -6.11 -17.05 7.90
CA HIS A 114 -7.06 -16.46 8.81
C HIS A 114 -7.78 -15.29 8.16
N SER A 115 -7.04 -14.27 7.71
CA SER A 115 -7.63 -13.08 7.09
C SER A 115 -8.24 -13.36 5.72
N HIS A 116 -7.79 -14.40 5.01
CA HIS A 116 -8.36 -14.80 3.72
C HIS A 116 -9.79 -15.36 3.90
N PHE A 117 -9.98 -16.47 4.64
CA PHE A 117 -11.33 -17.03 4.80
C PHE A 117 -11.61 -17.72 6.14
N LEU A 118 -10.62 -18.13 6.94
CA LEU A 118 -10.92 -18.94 8.14
C LEU A 118 -11.71 -18.15 9.20
N TRP A 119 -11.58 -16.83 9.23
CA TRP A 119 -12.40 -15.97 10.12
C TRP A 119 -13.92 -16.10 9.88
N LEU A 120 -14.33 -16.52 8.68
CA LEU A 120 -15.73 -16.73 8.32
C LEU A 120 -16.30 -18.04 8.88
N PHE A 121 -15.45 -18.98 9.29
CA PHE A 121 -15.87 -20.28 9.83
C PHE A 121 -16.17 -20.20 11.33
N VAL A 122 -15.76 -19.14 12.04
CA VAL A 122 -15.81 -19.06 13.51
C VAL A 122 -16.74 -17.95 13.99
N ALA A 123 -17.93 -18.33 14.46
CA ALA A 123 -18.97 -17.45 14.99
C ALA A 123 -18.52 -16.59 16.20
N GLU A 124 -17.60 -17.09 17.03
CA GLU A 124 -17.09 -16.36 18.21
C GLU A 124 -16.39 -15.05 17.83
N GLU A 125 -15.67 -15.03 16.70
CA GLU A 125 -15.00 -13.83 16.21
C GLU A 125 -15.99 -12.74 15.80
N HIS A 126 -17.26 -13.07 15.55
CA HIS A 126 -18.30 -12.08 15.31
C HIS A 126 -18.72 -11.33 16.58
N ARG A 127 -18.55 -11.96 17.75
CA ARG A 127 -19.00 -11.43 19.05
C ARG A 127 -17.96 -10.53 19.71
N LYS A 128 -16.66 -10.76 19.44
CA LYS A 128 -15.53 -10.00 20.02
C LYS A 128 -15.13 -8.74 19.23
N ARG A 129 -15.79 -8.45 18.11
CA ARG A 129 -15.43 -7.35 17.20
C ARG A 129 -15.51 -5.99 17.89
N GLY A 130 -14.58 -5.12 17.50
CA GLY A 130 -14.57 -3.73 17.92
C GLY A 130 -15.86 -2.98 17.61
N LYS A 131 -16.21 -2.02 18.48
CA LYS A 131 -17.41 -1.19 18.31
C LYS A 131 -17.12 -0.03 17.34
N VAL A 132 -18.09 0.24 16.47
CA VAL A 132 -18.08 1.36 15.51
C VAL A 132 -19.46 1.98 15.40
N ASP A 133 -19.52 3.25 15.03
CA ASP A 133 -20.80 3.90 14.75
C ASP A 133 -21.38 3.42 13.41
N ILE A 134 -22.67 3.09 13.45
CA ILE A 134 -23.49 2.64 12.31
C ILE A 134 -24.86 3.35 12.31
N SER A 135 -24.96 4.48 13.01
CA SER A 135 -26.19 5.26 13.14
C SER A 135 -26.71 5.78 11.79
N ASP A 136 -25.81 6.13 10.88
CA ASP A 136 -26.11 6.51 9.50
C ASP A 136 -26.68 5.34 8.69
N LEU A 137 -26.03 4.16 8.74
CA LEU A 137 -26.49 2.95 8.07
C LEU A 137 -27.87 2.52 8.56
N SER A 138 -28.14 2.77 9.85
CA SER A 138 -29.44 2.46 10.46
C SER A 138 -30.53 3.46 10.12
N ARG A 139 -30.16 4.66 9.63
CA ARG A 139 -31.09 5.71 9.18
C ARG A 139 -31.36 5.66 7.67
N ASP A 140 -30.43 5.14 6.87
CA ASP A 140 -30.61 5.05 5.41
C ASP A 140 -31.72 4.04 5.02
N PRO A 141 -32.80 4.48 4.35
CA PRO A 141 -33.88 3.59 3.95
C PRO A 141 -33.46 2.49 2.97
N VAL A 142 -32.49 2.73 2.09
CA VAL A 142 -31.99 1.73 1.14
C VAL A 142 -31.29 0.61 1.91
N VAL A 143 -30.40 0.97 2.84
CA VAL A 143 -29.67 0.02 3.70
C VAL A 143 -30.64 -0.77 4.57
N ARG A 144 -31.63 -0.11 5.19
CA ARG A 144 -32.65 -0.77 6.01
C ARG A 144 -33.47 -1.79 5.22
N PHE A 145 -33.93 -1.41 4.03
CA PHE A 145 -34.68 -2.32 3.16
C PHE A 145 -33.82 -3.49 2.73
N GLN A 146 -32.61 -3.22 2.22
CA GLN A 146 -31.70 -4.26 1.74
C GLN A 146 -31.32 -5.22 2.87
N HIS A 147 -31.10 -4.73 4.09
CA HIS A 147 -30.84 -5.57 5.25
C HIS A 147 -32.03 -6.44 5.62
N LYS A 148 -33.25 -5.89 5.62
CA LYS A 148 -34.49 -6.63 5.93
C LYS A 148 -34.77 -7.73 4.90
N PHE A 149 -34.54 -7.44 3.62
CA PHE A 149 -34.82 -8.35 2.50
C PHE A 149 -33.55 -8.95 1.91
N PHE A 150 -32.46 -9.02 2.70
CA PHE A 150 -31.16 -9.43 2.18
C PHE A 150 -31.20 -10.82 1.55
N VAL A 151 -31.74 -11.81 2.27
CA VAL A 151 -31.78 -13.21 1.84
C VAL A 151 -32.50 -13.37 0.48
N PRO A 152 -33.74 -12.88 0.27
CA PRO A 152 -34.38 -13.03 -1.04
C PRO A 152 -33.66 -12.28 -2.16
N ILE A 153 -33.16 -11.06 -1.91
CA ILE A 153 -32.41 -10.30 -2.94
C ILE A 153 -31.11 -11.03 -3.30
N MET A 154 -30.39 -11.52 -2.29
CA MET A 154 -29.14 -12.27 -2.44
C MET A 154 -29.36 -13.56 -3.22
N LEU A 155 -30.38 -14.36 -2.90
CA LEU A 155 -30.68 -15.59 -3.65
C LEU A 155 -31.05 -15.29 -5.10
N PHE A 156 -31.87 -14.25 -5.31
CA PHE A 156 -32.27 -13.86 -6.64
C PHE A 156 -31.08 -13.33 -7.45
N MET A 157 -30.40 -12.29 -6.99
CA MET A 157 -29.28 -11.69 -7.73
C MET A 157 -28.05 -12.60 -7.76
N GLY A 158 -27.81 -13.42 -6.72
CA GLY A 158 -26.66 -14.31 -6.66
C GLY A 158 -26.76 -15.48 -7.63
N PHE A 159 -27.97 -16.03 -7.83
CA PHE A 159 -28.12 -17.30 -8.56
C PHE A 159 -29.23 -17.25 -9.62
N ILE A 160 -30.40 -16.74 -9.31
CA ILE A 160 -31.56 -16.82 -10.20
C ILE A 160 -31.39 -15.86 -11.38
N PHE A 161 -31.11 -14.58 -11.14
CA PHE A 161 -30.95 -13.57 -12.19
C PHE A 161 -29.89 -13.94 -13.24
N PRO A 162 -28.64 -14.31 -12.89
CA PRO A 162 -27.66 -14.71 -13.90
C PRO A 162 -28.09 -15.94 -14.69
N THR A 163 -28.82 -16.87 -14.06
CA THR A 163 -29.40 -18.06 -14.71
C THR A 163 -30.50 -17.67 -15.70
N LEU A 164 -31.41 -16.78 -15.30
CA LEU A 164 -32.50 -16.30 -16.16
C LEU A 164 -31.96 -15.58 -17.40
N VAL A 165 -30.93 -14.75 -17.25
CA VAL A 165 -30.32 -14.03 -18.38
C VAL A 165 -29.76 -15.01 -19.41
N ALA A 166 -29.01 -16.02 -18.97
CA ALA A 166 -28.44 -17.00 -19.89
C ALA A 166 -29.51 -17.93 -20.50
N GLY A 167 -30.44 -18.41 -19.68
CA GLY A 167 -31.51 -19.30 -20.07
C GLY A 167 -32.51 -18.67 -21.05
N LEU A 168 -32.97 -17.45 -20.76
CA LEU A 168 -33.89 -16.72 -21.64
C LEU A 168 -33.18 -16.08 -22.84
N GLY A 169 -31.91 -15.69 -22.69
CA GLY A 169 -31.15 -15.02 -23.74
C GLY A 169 -30.67 -15.97 -24.84
N TRP A 170 -30.05 -17.09 -24.46
CA TRP A 170 -29.45 -18.04 -25.42
C TRP A 170 -29.65 -19.51 -25.05
N GLY A 171 -30.59 -19.83 -24.15
CA GLY A 171 -31.00 -21.20 -23.83
C GLY A 171 -30.09 -21.95 -22.85
N ASP A 172 -29.04 -21.32 -22.31
CA ASP A 172 -28.05 -21.97 -21.44
C ASP A 172 -28.39 -21.82 -19.96
N TRP A 173 -29.47 -22.48 -19.52
CA TRP A 173 -29.93 -22.44 -18.13
C TRP A 173 -28.89 -22.99 -17.16
N TRP A 174 -28.34 -24.17 -17.46
CA TRP A 174 -27.41 -24.84 -16.56
C TRP A 174 -26.05 -24.16 -16.53
N GLY A 175 -25.52 -23.71 -17.69
CA GLY A 175 -24.30 -22.91 -17.72
C GLY A 175 -24.50 -21.55 -17.04
N GLY A 176 -25.64 -20.90 -17.20
CA GLY A 176 -25.98 -19.67 -16.47
C GLY A 176 -25.91 -19.84 -14.95
N TYR A 177 -26.45 -20.93 -14.43
CA TYR A 177 -26.41 -21.23 -13.00
C TYR A 177 -24.98 -21.58 -12.52
N MET A 178 -24.30 -22.47 -13.22
CA MET A 178 -23.00 -22.98 -12.78
C MET A 178 -21.86 -21.99 -13.01
N TRP A 179 -21.80 -21.32 -14.16
CA TRP A 179 -20.73 -20.37 -14.49
C TRP A 179 -21.03 -18.95 -13.98
N ALA A 180 -22.17 -18.36 -14.37
CA ALA A 180 -22.51 -16.98 -14.01
C ALA A 180 -23.09 -16.85 -12.60
N GLY A 181 -23.66 -17.92 -12.04
CA GLY A 181 -24.06 -18.04 -10.64
C GLY A 181 -22.89 -18.48 -9.74
N ILE A 182 -22.58 -19.78 -9.74
CA ILE A 182 -21.68 -20.42 -8.76
C ILE A 182 -20.20 -20.06 -8.96
N THR A 183 -19.62 -20.33 -10.14
CA THR A 183 -18.19 -20.11 -10.38
C THR A 183 -17.83 -18.63 -10.26
N ARG A 184 -18.62 -17.74 -10.85
CA ARG A 184 -18.45 -16.29 -10.69
C ARG A 184 -18.51 -15.87 -9.22
N LEU A 185 -19.42 -16.43 -8.42
CA LEU A 185 -19.51 -16.14 -6.99
C LEU A 185 -18.20 -16.48 -6.26
N VAL A 186 -17.65 -17.67 -6.51
CA VAL A 186 -16.38 -18.12 -5.92
C VAL A 186 -15.24 -17.16 -6.29
N VAL A 187 -15.18 -16.72 -7.56
CA VAL A 187 -14.16 -15.77 -8.01
C VAL A 187 -14.32 -14.40 -7.33
N VAL A 188 -15.54 -13.87 -7.20
CA VAL A 188 -15.79 -12.61 -6.46
C VAL A 188 -15.41 -12.72 -4.99
N HIS A 189 -15.71 -13.86 -4.35
CA HIS A 189 -15.34 -14.12 -2.96
C HIS A 189 -13.84 -14.10 -2.77
N HIS A 190 -13.09 -14.89 -3.54
CA HIS A 190 -11.64 -14.91 -3.42
C HIS A 190 -10.98 -13.58 -3.81
N ALA A 191 -11.51 -12.85 -4.81
CA ALA A 191 -11.08 -11.50 -5.10
C ALA A 191 -11.24 -10.58 -3.87
N THR A 192 -12.36 -10.65 -3.17
CA THR A 192 -12.58 -9.85 -1.95
C THR A 192 -11.67 -10.30 -0.82
N PHE A 193 -11.52 -11.61 -0.62
CA PHE A 193 -10.68 -12.19 0.41
C PHE A 193 -9.20 -11.87 0.22
N CYS A 194 -8.75 -11.67 -1.02
CA CYS A 194 -7.42 -11.18 -1.34
C CYS A 194 -7.17 -9.75 -0.83
N VAL A 195 -8.21 -8.91 -0.66
CA VAL A 195 -8.06 -7.59 -0.03
C VAL A 195 -7.65 -7.75 1.42
N ASN A 196 -8.33 -8.63 2.17
CA ASN A 196 -8.02 -8.90 3.57
C ASN A 196 -6.69 -9.65 3.78
N SER A 197 -6.25 -10.43 2.78
CA SER A 197 -5.03 -11.23 2.88
C SER A 197 -3.88 -10.69 2.03
N LEU A 198 -3.88 -10.88 0.72
CA LEU A 198 -2.77 -10.45 -0.15
C LEU A 198 -2.45 -8.96 0.01
N ALA A 199 -3.45 -8.10 0.17
CA ALA A 199 -3.23 -6.66 0.35
C ALA A 199 -2.69 -6.27 1.73
N HIS A 200 -2.53 -7.21 2.67
CA HIS A 200 -1.83 -7.03 3.94
C HIS A 200 -0.47 -7.76 4.00
N TRP A 201 -0.12 -8.51 2.95
CA TRP A 201 1.07 -9.38 2.94
C TRP A 201 2.03 -9.08 1.80
N LEU A 202 1.53 -8.68 0.64
CA LEU A 202 2.32 -8.41 -0.56
C LEU A 202 2.22 -6.94 -0.94
N GLY A 203 3.37 -6.31 -1.20
CA GLY A 203 3.45 -4.95 -1.72
C GLY A 203 4.26 -4.01 -0.84
N GLU A 204 4.05 -2.72 -1.08
CA GLU A 204 4.84 -1.66 -0.46
C GLU A 204 4.05 -0.86 0.58
N ASP A 205 4.77 -0.43 1.61
CA ASP A 205 4.34 0.59 2.57
C ASP A 205 4.58 1.97 1.94
N THR A 206 3.71 2.38 1.01
CA THR A 206 3.90 3.60 0.21
C THR A 206 3.71 4.89 1.01
N PHE A 207 2.77 4.89 1.95
CA PHE A 207 2.28 6.08 2.67
C PHE A 207 2.45 5.97 4.19
N ASP A 208 2.30 4.78 4.78
CA ASP A 208 2.59 4.51 6.19
C ASP A 208 3.00 3.05 6.41
N ASP A 209 3.77 2.74 7.45
CA ASP A 209 4.23 1.37 7.76
C ASP A 209 3.93 0.91 9.20
N ARG A 210 2.98 1.56 9.89
CA ARG A 210 2.58 1.17 11.25
C ARG A 210 1.72 -0.09 11.28
N ASN A 211 0.96 -0.31 10.22
CA ASN A 211 0.07 -1.45 10.03
C ASN A 211 0.47 -2.25 8.78
N THR A 212 -0.11 -3.42 8.62
CA THR A 212 0.17 -4.37 7.54
C THR A 212 -0.36 -4.04 6.13
N PRO A 213 -1.36 -3.16 5.89
CA PRO A 213 -1.83 -2.84 4.53
C PRO A 213 -0.72 -2.41 3.56
N ARG A 214 -0.75 -2.95 2.35
CA ARG A 214 0.25 -2.77 1.30
C ARG A 214 -0.36 -2.30 -0.01
N ASP A 215 0.38 -1.50 -0.76
CA ASP A 215 0.06 -1.23 -2.16
C ASP A 215 0.69 -2.27 -3.08
N HIS A 216 -0.13 -2.93 -3.91
CA HIS A 216 0.35 -3.92 -4.86
C HIS A 216 -0.51 -3.98 -6.13
N TYR A 217 0.11 -3.76 -7.29
CA TYR A 217 -0.58 -3.69 -8.58
C TYR A 217 -1.30 -4.98 -8.97
N ILE A 218 -0.66 -6.14 -8.76
CA ILE A 218 -1.30 -7.43 -9.11
C ILE A 218 -2.50 -7.69 -8.17
N THR A 219 -2.37 -7.32 -6.89
CA THR A 219 -3.50 -7.39 -5.97
C THR A 219 -4.63 -6.49 -6.48
N ALA A 220 -4.33 -5.26 -6.91
CA ALA A 220 -5.34 -4.35 -7.46
C ALA A 220 -6.03 -4.91 -8.71
N LEU A 221 -5.32 -5.62 -9.59
CA LEU A 221 -5.92 -6.30 -10.74
C LEU A 221 -6.94 -7.37 -10.30
N LEU A 222 -6.56 -8.19 -9.32
CA LEU A 222 -7.41 -9.27 -8.79
C LEU A 222 -8.62 -8.75 -8.01
N THR A 223 -8.52 -7.54 -7.46
CA THR A 223 -9.50 -6.98 -6.52
C THR A 223 -10.22 -5.74 -7.02
N LEU A 224 -10.28 -5.52 -8.34
CA LEU A 224 -11.02 -4.38 -8.94
C LEU A 224 -10.55 -3.00 -8.46
N GLY A 225 -9.26 -2.86 -8.20
CA GLY A 225 -8.63 -1.62 -7.72
C GLY A 225 -8.37 -1.56 -6.22
N GLU A 226 -8.86 -2.53 -5.45
CA GLU A 226 -8.80 -2.54 -3.98
C GLU A 226 -7.41 -2.92 -3.41
N GLY A 227 -6.44 -3.23 -4.27
CA GLY A 227 -5.08 -3.63 -3.88
C GLY A 227 -4.08 -2.49 -3.66
N TYR A 228 -4.48 -1.23 -3.88
CA TYR A 228 -3.76 -0.07 -3.36
C TYR A 228 -4.18 0.18 -1.91
N HIS A 229 -3.87 -0.81 -1.06
CA HIS A 229 -4.50 -0.94 0.25
C HIS A 229 -3.79 -0.12 1.33
N ASN A 230 -2.50 0.18 1.14
CA ASN A 230 -1.78 1.10 2.02
C ASN A 230 -2.34 2.51 1.88
N PHE A 231 -2.55 2.97 0.64
CA PHE A 231 -3.25 4.24 0.38
C PHE A 231 -4.65 4.24 1.01
N HIS A 232 -5.40 3.16 0.80
CA HIS A 232 -6.77 3.04 1.29
C HIS A 232 -6.87 3.13 2.82
N HIS A 233 -5.94 2.50 3.56
CA HIS A 233 -5.94 2.55 5.02
C HIS A 233 -5.49 3.90 5.57
N GLU A 234 -4.58 4.58 4.89
CA GLU A 234 -4.12 5.91 5.30
C GLU A 234 -5.16 7.00 4.98
N PHE A 235 -5.82 6.92 3.83
CA PHE A 235 -6.80 7.91 3.34
C PHE A 235 -8.18 7.29 3.06
N PRO A 236 -8.85 6.67 4.04
CA PRO A 236 -10.03 5.81 3.82
C PRO A 236 -11.23 6.56 3.23
N SER A 237 -11.31 7.87 3.42
CA SER A 237 -12.39 8.71 2.91
C SER A 237 -12.22 9.16 1.46
N ASP A 238 -11.05 8.94 0.83
CA ASP A 238 -10.84 9.25 -0.58
C ASP A 238 -11.63 8.26 -1.45
N PHE A 239 -12.33 8.75 -2.48
CA PHE A 239 -13.11 7.88 -3.37
C PHE A 239 -12.23 7.00 -4.28
N ARG A 240 -10.93 7.28 -4.34
CA ARG A 240 -9.93 6.54 -5.10
C ARG A 240 -9.16 5.65 -4.14
N ASN A 241 -8.85 4.42 -4.54
CA ASN A 241 -7.74 3.70 -3.91
C ASN A 241 -6.43 3.96 -4.66
N ALA A 242 -6.53 4.20 -5.97
CA ALA A 242 -5.39 4.53 -6.80
C ALA A 242 -5.41 6.00 -7.22
N VAL A 243 -4.51 6.80 -6.62
CA VAL A 243 -4.48 8.27 -6.71
C VAL A 243 -4.32 8.78 -8.14
N LYS A 244 -3.44 8.15 -8.94
CA LYS A 244 -3.19 8.57 -10.32
C LYS A 244 -4.28 8.04 -11.24
N PHE A 245 -4.68 8.85 -12.22
CA PHE A 245 -5.77 8.48 -13.12
C PHE A 245 -5.53 7.16 -13.86
N TRP A 246 -4.30 6.92 -14.33
CA TRP A 246 -3.91 5.71 -15.07
C TRP A 246 -3.79 4.46 -14.20
N GLN A 247 -3.69 4.59 -12.86
CA GLN A 247 -3.58 3.43 -11.99
C GLN A 247 -4.88 2.64 -12.04
N TYR A 248 -4.75 1.31 -12.16
CA TYR A 248 -5.88 0.40 -12.31
C TYR A 248 -6.79 0.45 -11.09
N ASP A 249 -7.89 1.18 -11.24
CA ASP A 249 -8.97 1.26 -10.26
C ASP A 249 -10.26 1.45 -11.06
N PRO A 250 -10.83 0.36 -11.60
CA PRO A 250 -12.05 0.42 -12.40
C PRO A 250 -13.23 0.97 -11.57
N THR A 251 -13.21 0.80 -10.25
CA THR A 251 -14.21 1.36 -9.33
C THR A 251 -14.14 2.89 -9.30
N LYS A 252 -12.94 3.48 -9.24
CA LYS A 252 -12.73 4.93 -9.38
C LYS A 252 -13.30 5.44 -10.70
N TRP A 253 -13.01 4.75 -11.80
CA TRP A 253 -13.49 5.17 -13.11
C TRP A 253 -15.02 5.05 -13.21
N LEU A 254 -15.63 4.01 -12.64
CA LEU A 254 -17.09 3.88 -12.56
C LEU A 254 -17.73 5.05 -11.80
N ILE A 255 -17.22 5.35 -10.60
CA ILE A 255 -17.74 6.45 -9.75
C ILE A 255 -17.56 7.79 -10.46
N TRP A 256 -16.41 8.03 -11.08
CA TRP A 256 -16.14 9.27 -11.82
C TRP A 256 -17.01 9.38 -13.07
N LEU A 257 -17.17 8.33 -13.88
CA LEU A 257 -18.07 8.36 -15.04
C LEU A 257 -19.51 8.64 -14.62
N ALA A 258 -19.97 8.02 -13.54
CA ALA A 258 -21.30 8.27 -12.98
C ALA A 258 -21.48 9.73 -12.51
N SER A 259 -20.41 10.41 -12.11
CA SER A 259 -20.50 11.81 -11.68
C SER A 259 -20.64 12.77 -12.85
N THR A 260 -20.09 12.44 -14.02
CA THR A 260 -20.25 13.26 -15.23
C THR A 260 -21.70 13.36 -15.72
N VAL A 261 -22.55 12.41 -15.33
CA VAL A 261 -23.99 12.39 -15.61
C VAL A 261 -24.86 12.69 -14.38
N GLY A 262 -24.24 13.11 -13.26
CA GLY A 262 -24.93 13.53 -12.03
C GLY A 262 -25.51 12.40 -11.17
N LEU A 263 -25.13 11.14 -11.40
CA LEU A 263 -25.59 10.00 -10.57
C LEU A 263 -24.84 9.91 -9.25
N THR A 264 -23.58 10.34 -9.24
CA THR A 264 -22.71 10.48 -8.07
C THR A 264 -22.19 11.91 -7.98
N TYR A 265 -21.95 12.41 -6.77
CA TYR A 265 -21.52 13.79 -6.54
C TYR A 265 -20.79 13.89 -5.18
N ASN A 266 -20.21 15.05 -4.88
CA ASN A 266 -19.38 15.26 -3.68
C ASN A 266 -18.28 14.20 -3.51
N LEU A 267 -17.57 13.88 -4.60
CA LEU A 267 -16.46 12.91 -4.60
C LEU A 267 -15.32 13.46 -3.73
N ASN A 268 -15.05 12.80 -2.62
CA ASN A 268 -14.04 13.23 -1.67
C ASN A 268 -12.64 12.83 -2.14
N MET A 269 -11.74 13.80 -2.26
CA MET A 269 -10.33 13.59 -2.59
C MET A 269 -9.47 14.18 -1.50
N PHE A 270 -8.54 13.39 -0.98
CA PHE A 270 -7.58 13.90 -0.01
C PHE A 270 -6.64 14.91 -0.71
N PRO A 271 -6.20 15.99 -0.03
CA PRO A 271 -5.33 16.99 -0.65
C PRO A 271 -4.02 16.39 -1.13
N ASP A 272 -3.64 16.66 -2.38
CA ASP A 272 -2.44 16.11 -3.01
C ASP A 272 -1.15 16.39 -2.20
N ASN A 273 -1.07 17.54 -1.54
CA ASN A 273 0.05 17.89 -0.67
C ASN A 273 0.22 16.92 0.51
N GLU A 274 -0.87 16.48 1.13
CA GLU A 274 -0.79 15.56 2.27
C GLU A 274 -0.47 14.14 1.82
N ILE A 275 -1.01 13.71 0.67
CA ILE A 275 -0.64 12.43 0.04
C ILE A 275 0.86 12.41 -0.27
N GLU A 276 1.38 13.50 -0.83
CA GLU A 276 2.79 13.61 -1.20
C GLU A 276 3.72 13.67 0.03
N LYS A 277 3.30 14.33 1.11
CA LYS A 277 4.04 14.29 2.39
C LYS A 277 4.21 12.86 2.90
N GLY A 278 3.13 12.06 2.95
CA GLY A 278 3.20 10.67 3.42
C GLY A 278 4.17 9.84 2.56
N ARG A 279 4.07 9.98 1.23
CA ARG A 279 4.98 9.33 0.29
C ARG A 279 6.45 9.71 0.51
N LEU A 280 6.74 11.01 0.67
CA LEU A 280 8.10 11.51 0.89
C LEU A 280 8.65 11.08 2.25
N GLN A 281 7.82 11.01 3.29
CA GLN A 281 8.21 10.51 4.62
C GLN A 281 8.65 9.04 4.55
N MET A 282 7.89 8.19 3.85
CA MET A 282 8.25 6.78 3.65
C MET A 282 9.51 6.62 2.79
N GLN A 283 9.69 7.46 1.77
CA GLN A 283 10.92 7.49 0.97
C GLN A 283 12.13 7.93 1.80
N ALA A 284 12.00 8.96 2.64
CA ALA A 284 13.05 9.40 3.54
C ALA A 284 13.45 8.28 4.50
N LYS A 285 12.48 7.58 5.10
CA LYS A 285 12.74 6.41 5.97
C LYS A 285 13.51 5.31 5.24
N LYS A 286 13.14 4.99 3.99
CA LYS A 286 13.86 4.02 3.15
C LYS A 286 15.29 4.49 2.87
N ILE A 287 15.48 5.77 2.55
CA ILE A 287 16.80 6.38 2.29
C ILE A 287 17.67 6.31 3.55
N ASP A 288 17.14 6.64 4.73
CA ASP A 288 17.89 6.61 5.98
C ASP A 288 18.31 5.18 6.36
N ALA A 289 17.43 4.19 6.15
CA ALA A 289 17.77 2.78 6.33
C ALA A 289 18.87 2.30 5.36
N LEU A 290 18.90 2.80 4.12
CA LEU A 290 19.97 2.52 3.16
C LEU A 290 21.27 3.22 3.54
N LYS A 291 21.19 4.49 3.98
CA LYS A 291 22.36 5.24 4.48
C LYS A 291 22.99 4.53 5.66
N ALA A 292 22.21 3.99 6.59
CA ALA A 292 22.73 3.27 7.76
C ALA A 292 23.56 2.02 7.42
N LYS A 293 23.41 1.46 6.20
CA LYS A 293 24.20 0.30 5.73
C LYS A 293 25.55 0.70 5.12
N LEU A 294 25.77 1.99 4.87
CA LEU A 294 26.98 2.50 4.24
C LEU A 294 27.93 3.06 5.31
N ASN A 295 29.23 2.95 5.07
CA ASN A 295 30.24 3.58 5.90
C ASN A 295 30.41 5.04 5.49
N TRP A 296 29.96 5.97 6.33
CA TRP A 296 30.09 7.42 6.13
C TRP A 296 31.29 8.03 6.87
N GLY A 297 32.20 7.19 7.36
CA GLY A 297 33.29 7.58 8.23
C GLY A 297 32.83 8.00 9.64
N PRO A 298 33.77 8.40 10.50
CA PRO A 298 33.44 8.92 11.83
C PRO A 298 32.58 10.21 11.71
N PRO A 299 31.52 10.35 12.54
CA PRO A 299 30.75 11.59 12.65
C PRO A 299 31.64 12.76 13.07
N LEU A 300 31.40 13.95 12.51
CA LEU A 300 32.24 15.13 12.74
C LEU A 300 32.30 15.53 14.21
N GLU A 301 31.20 15.30 14.94
CA GLU A 301 31.06 15.61 16.37
C GLU A 301 31.91 14.71 17.26
N THR A 302 32.31 13.54 16.74
CA THR A 302 33.15 12.57 17.48
C THR A 302 34.65 12.76 17.22
N LEU A 303 35.01 13.60 16.24
CA LEU A 303 36.39 13.85 15.87
C LEU A 303 37.07 14.81 16.86
N PRO A 304 38.39 14.66 17.08
CA PRO A 304 39.14 15.62 17.88
C PRO A 304 39.11 17.01 17.24
N LYS A 305 38.84 18.02 18.06
CA LYS A 305 38.97 19.42 17.68
C LYS A 305 40.41 19.85 17.86
N LEU A 306 41.05 20.32 16.79
CA LEU A 306 42.46 20.67 16.77
C LEU A 306 42.62 22.11 16.29
N THR A 307 43.36 22.92 17.04
CA THR A 307 43.81 24.22 16.54
C THR A 307 44.77 24.04 15.37
N PHE A 308 44.97 25.10 14.58
CA PHE A 308 45.91 25.05 13.46
C PHE A 308 47.35 24.71 13.91
N ASP A 309 47.77 25.20 15.08
CA ASP A 309 49.10 24.92 15.62
C ASP A 309 49.26 23.44 16.00
N GLN A 310 48.25 22.85 16.65
CA GLN A 310 48.24 21.41 16.95
C GLN A 310 48.23 20.56 15.68
N PHE A 311 47.50 20.98 14.64
CA PHE A 311 47.54 20.34 13.34
C PHE A 311 48.95 20.41 12.71
N GLN A 312 49.62 21.56 12.77
CA GLN A 312 50.99 21.71 12.28
C GLN A 312 51.99 20.86 13.06
N GLU A 313 51.80 20.73 14.37
CA GLU A 313 52.63 19.87 15.24
C GLU A 313 52.55 18.40 14.80
N LEU A 314 51.34 17.89 14.60
CA LEU A 314 51.11 16.52 14.11
C LEU A 314 51.75 16.26 12.73
N VAL A 315 51.80 17.27 11.85
CA VAL A 315 52.40 17.12 10.52
C VAL A 315 53.93 17.21 10.59
N LYS A 316 54.49 18.18 11.32
CA LYS A 316 55.93 18.48 11.32
C LYS A 316 56.73 17.62 12.29
N ILE A 317 56.17 17.35 13.46
CA ILE A 317 56.84 16.60 14.54
C ILE A 317 56.49 15.12 14.40
N ASP A 318 55.20 14.80 14.37
CA ASP A 318 54.75 13.40 14.35
C ASP A 318 54.75 12.77 12.94
N GLY A 319 55.09 13.57 11.91
CA GLY A 319 55.24 13.10 10.53
C GLY A 319 53.93 12.65 9.85
N ARG A 320 52.77 12.99 10.41
CA ARG A 320 51.47 12.54 9.91
C ARG A 320 51.16 13.18 8.55
N GLN A 321 50.59 12.40 7.64
CA GLN A 321 50.21 12.87 6.31
C GLN A 321 48.79 13.45 6.34
N LEU A 322 48.67 14.66 6.91
CA LEU A 322 47.39 15.34 7.10
C LEU A 322 47.23 16.54 6.18
N LEU A 323 46.01 16.80 5.70
CA LEU A 323 45.63 18.03 5.00
C LEU A 323 44.24 18.49 5.43
N ILE A 324 43.91 19.75 5.17
CA ILE A 324 42.61 20.35 5.51
C ILE A 324 41.78 20.53 4.23
N ILE A 325 40.50 20.15 4.27
CA ILE A 325 39.49 20.51 3.25
C ILE A 325 38.23 20.91 4.01
N GLU A 326 37.69 22.10 3.73
CA GLU A 326 36.45 22.63 4.32
C GLU A 326 36.45 22.59 5.87
N GLY A 327 37.60 22.86 6.49
CA GLY A 327 37.76 22.85 7.96
C GLY A 327 37.84 21.46 8.59
N ILE A 328 37.86 20.38 7.79
CA ILE A 328 38.05 19.01 8.26
C ILE A 328 39.48 18.58 7.95
N ILE A 329 40.14 17.95 8.93
CA ILE A 329 41.48 17.39 8.81
C ILE A 329 41.36 15.94 8.35
N TYR A 330 42.03 15.60 7.25
CA TYR A 330 42.02 14.27 6.66
C TYR A 330 43.39 13.62 6.74
N ASN A 331 43.44 12.35 7.18
CA ASN A 331 44.63 11.51 7.05
C ASN A 331 44.63 10.81 5.70
N VAL A 332 45.49 11.29 4.81
CA VAL A 332 45.56 10.82 3.42
C VAL A 332 46.67 9.80 3.21
N GLU A 333 47.40 9.39 4.25
CA GLU A 333 48.60 8.54 4.18
C GLU A 333 48.39 7.30 3.31
N ALA A 334 47.36 6.52 3.60
CA ALA A 334 47.02 5.28 2.90
C ALA A 334 46.42 5.51 1.49
N PHE A 335 46.03 6.74 1.15
CA PHE A 335 45.38 7.07 -0.12
C PHE A 335 46.30 7.72 -1.15
N MET A 336 47.40 8.34 -0.72
CA MET A 336 48.23 9.16 -1.62
C MET A 336 48.71 8.42 -2.87
N ASP A 337 49.04 7.13 -2.74
CA ASP A 337 49.52 6.29 -3.85
C ASP A 337 48.40 5.81 -4.78
N HIS A 338 47.15 5.91 -4.34
CA HIS A 338 45.96 5.50 -5.08
C HIS A 338 45.20 6.69 -5.66
N HIS A 339 45.65 7.91 -5.41
CA HIS A 339 45.01 9.11 -5.95
C HIS A 339 45.13 9.14 -7.49
N PRO A 340 44.02 9.26 -8.25
CA PRO A 340 44.06 9.21 -9.72
C PRO A 340 44.90 10.31 -10.39
N GLY A 341 45.00 11.48 -9.77
CA GLY A 341 45.87 12.56 -10.24
C GLY A 341 47.36 12.32 -9.94
N GLY A 342 47.69 11.28 -9.17
CA GLY A 342 49.06 10.96 -8.74
C GLY A 342 49.41 11.52 -7.36
N ARG A 343 50.41 10.90 -6.73
CA ARG A 343 50.87 11.18 -5.35
C ARG A 343 51.36 12.62 -5.15
N ILE A 344 51.97 13.22 -6.17
CA ILE A 344 52.67 14.52 -6.07
C ILE A 344 51.71 15.63 -5.62
N PHE A 345 50.49 15.66 -6.17
CA PHE A 345 49.50 16.69 -5.85
C PHE A 345 49.03 16.61 -4.39
N ILE A 346 48.77 15.39 -3.88
CA ILE A 346 48.41 15.24 -2.46
C ILE A 346 49.60 15.58 -1.57
N LYS A 347 50.81 15.14 -1.92
CA LYS A 347 52.02 15.41 -1.14
C LYS A 347 52.31 16.91 -1.02
N SER A 348 52.01 17.69 -2.06
CA SER A 348 52.15 19.16 -2.04
C SER A 348 51.18 19.87 -1.08
N GLY A 349 50.07 19.21 -0.74
CA GLY A 349 49.03 19.73 0.15
C GLY A 349 49.17 19.33 1.61
N ILE A 350 50.14 18.49 1.98
CA ILE A 350 50.36 18.07 3.36
C ILE A 350 50.68 19.28 4.24
N GLY A 351 49.98 19.40 5.37
CA GLY A 351 50.10 20.53 6.28
C GLY A 351 49.42 21.82 5.80
N ARG A 352 48.59 21.76 4.76
CA ARG A 352 47.92 22.93 4.16
C ARG A 352 46.42 22.75 4.08
N ASP A 353 45.74 23.87 3.88
CA ASP A 353 44.33 23.90 3.48
C ASP A 353 44.21 23.82 1.95
N MET A 354 43.64 22.71 1.50
CA MET A 354 43.45 22.33 0.10
C MET A 354 42.01 22.59 -0.38
N THR A 355 41.20 23.31 0.38
CA THR A 355 39.78 23.56 0.06
C THR A 355 39.58 24.11 -1.34
N THR A 356 40.31 25.17 -1.72
CA THR A 356 40.15 25.79 -3.04
C THR A 356 40.53 24.84 -4.16
N ALA A 357 41.69 24.17 -4.03
CA ALA A 357 42.17 23.20 -5.02
C ALA A 357 41.17 22.04 -5.23
N PHE A 358 40.53 21.56 -4.16
CA PHE A 358 39.54 20.48 -4.18
C PHE A 358 38.16 20.92 -4.74
N ASN A 359 37.80 22.20 -4.58
CA ASN A 359 36.50 22.77 -4.93
C ASN A 359 36.49 23.53 -6.27
N GLY A 360 37.48 23.30 -7.14
CA GLY A 360 37.51 23.84 -8.49
C GLY A 360 38.57 24.90 -8.78
N GLY A 361 39.43 25.23 -7.83
CA GLY A 361 40.65 26.02 -8.08
C GLY A 361 41.65 25.25 -8.94
N VAL A 362 41.75 23.93 -8.73
CA VAL A 362 42.54 23.01 -9.58
C VAL A 362 41.65 21.95 -10.21
N TYR A 363 40.89 21.23 -9.39
CA TYR A 363 39.95 20.22 -9.88
C TYR A 363 38.69 20.20 -9.03
N ASN A 364 37.53 20.35 -9.67
CA ASN A 364 36.25 20.35 -8.98
C ASN A 364 35.78 18.92 -8.71
N HIS A 365 36.14 18.38 -7.54
CA HIS A 365 35.88 16.98 -7.21
C HIS A 365 34.37 16.69 -7.03
N HIS A 366 33.89 15.69 -7.78
CA HIS A 366 32.52 15.21 -7.74
C HIS A 366 32.23 14.28 -6.54
N ASN A 367 30.99 13.80 -6.44
CA ASN A 367 30.46 13.01 -5.32
C ASN A 367 31.33 11.80 -4.92
N ALA A 368 31.94 11.10 -5.87
CA ALA A 368 32.75 9.92 -5.57
C ALA A 368 33.97 10.24 -4.69
N ALA A 369 34.70 11.31 -5.00
CA ALA A 369 35.85 11.74 -4.21
C ALA A 369 35.43 12.30 -2.85
N ARG A 370 34.31 13.03 -2.79
CA ARG A 370 33.73 13.55 -1.54
C ARG A 370 33.27 12.43 -0.60
N ASN A 371 32.66 11.38 -1.16
CA ASN A 371 32.27 10.20 -0.40
C ASN A 371 33.50 9.42 0.09
N LEU A 372 34.56 9.31 -0.72
CA LEU A 372 35.78 8.64 -0.30
C LEU A 372 36.50 9.39 0.83
N LEU A 373 36.53 10.72 0.77
CA LEU A 373 37.11 11.58 1.81
C LEU A 373 36.53 11.30 3.21
N SER A 374 35.25 10.93 3.31
CA SER A 374 34.64 10.69 4.62
C SER A 374 35.34 9.57 5.39
N GLY A 375 35.91 8.58 4.70
CA GLY A 375 36.71 7.50 5.29
C GLY A 375 38.09 7.94 5.82
N PHE A 376 38.56 9.13 5.43
CA PHE A 376 39.89 9.65 5.80
C PHE A 376 39.83 10.70 6.92
N ARG A 377 38.65 10.98 7.47
CA ARG A 377 38.48 11.99 8.53
C ARG A 377 39.36 11.67 9.74
N PHE A 378 40.13 12.66 10.19
CA PHE A 378 41.04 12.56 11.32
C PHE A 378 40.69 13.53 12.45
N GLY A 379 40.26 14.76 12.11
CA GLY A 379 39.96 15.81 13.07
C GLY A 379 39.10 16.91 12.48
N VAL A 380 38.63 17.84 13.31
CA VAL A 380 37.97 19.08 12.88
C VAL A 380 38.83 20.24 13.33
N LEU A 381 39.04 21.22 12.45
CA LEU A 381 39.80 22.42 12.77
C LEU A 381 38.99 23.30 13.72
N ASP A 382 39.62 23.72 14.83
CA ASP A 382 39.09 24.70 15.77
C ASP A 382 39.78 26.05 15.53
N GLY A 383 39.11 26.95 14.81
CA GLY A 383 39.61 28.27 14.42
C GLY A 383 39.91 28.41 12.92
N THR A 384 40.74 29.39 12.56
CA THR A 384 41.01 29.76 11.16
C THR A 384 42.40 29.32 10.70
N VAL A 385 42.50 28.92 9.43
CA VAL A 385 43.79 28.66 8.78
C VAL A 385 44.45 29.99 8.37
N PRO A 386 45.74 30.23 8.72
CA PRO A 386 46.49 31.39 8.23
C PRO A 386 46.56 31.43 6.70
N GLU A 387 46.46 32.63 6.09
CA GLU A 387 46.45 32.78 4.62
C GLU A 387 47.65 32.12 3.93
N ILE A 388 48.82 32.17 4.55
CA ILE A 388 50.05 31.55 4.02
C ILE A 388 49.99 30.02 3.94
N ALA A 389 49.06 29.40 4.67
CA ALA A 389 48.89 27.95 4.73
C ALA A 389 47.74 27.44 3.85
N LYS A 390 47.04 28.33 3.15
CA LYS A 390 46.08 27.96 2.11
C LYS A 390 46.82 27.69 0.81
N ALA A 391 46.52 26.58 0.15
CA ALA A 391 47.09 26.29 -1.16
C ALA A 391 46.61 27.35 -2.17
N LYS A 392 47.55 27.92 -2.91
CA LYS A 392 47.26 28.85 -4.00
C LYS A 392 46.88 28.06 -5.24
N ASP A 393 45.99 28.63 -6.04
CA ASP A 393 45.58 28.10 -7.33
C ASP A 393 46.74 28.31 -8.33
N GLU A 394 47.65 27.34 -8.43
CA GLU A 394 48.68 27.28 -9.49
C GLU A 394 48.59 25.98 -10.27
#